data_AF-A0A7Y3EU58-F1
#
_entry.id   AF-A0A7Y3EU58-F1
#
_cell.length_a   1.000
_cell.length_b   1.000
_cell.length_c   1.000
_cell.angle_alpha   90.00
_cell.angle_beta   90.00
_cell.angle_gamma   90.00
#
_symmetry.space_group_name_H-M   'P 1'
#
loop_
_entity.id
_entity.type
_entity.pdbx_description
1 polymer ?
#
loop_
_entity_poly.entity_id
_entity_poly.type
_entity_poly.pdbx_seq_one_letter_code
_entity_poly.pdbx_strand_id
1 'polypeptide(L)' 'MGEPAIDLTGDRYELARTFMARRTLSQMAQLDWSGDPAAYLPHLGAFELPTTDLVE' A
#
# COMPACT_ATOMS: atom_id res chain seq x y z
N MET A 1 0.67 25.05 2.61
CA MET A 1 0.53 23.62 2.94
C MET A 1 -0.16 22.96 1.75
N GLY A 2 0.31 21.79 1.34
CA GLY A 2 -0.33 21.05 0.24
C GLY A 2 -1.40 20.13 0.80
N GLU A 3 -2.58 20.15 0.21
CA GLU A 3 -3.62 19.14 0.43
C GLU A 3 -3.08 17.78 -0.05
N PRO A 4 -3.29 16.67 0.68
CA PRO A 4 -3.03 15.34 0.12
C PRO A 4 -3.86 15.11 -1.13
N ALA A 5 -3.26 14.48 -2.15
CA ALA A 5 -3.96 14.17 -3.40
C ALA A 5 -4.92 12.99 -3.27
N ILE A 6 -4.55 12.00 -2.45
CA ILE A 6 -5.36 10.83 -2.08
C ILE A 6 -5.03 10.42 -0.64
N ASP A 7 -5.93 9.65 -0.04
CA ASP A 7 -5.82 9.08 1.30
C ASP A 7 -5.79 7.56 1.22
N LEU A 8 -5.02 6.93 2.11
CA LEU A 8 -5.06 5.51 2.39
C LEU A 8 -5.59 5.30 3.80
N THR A 9 -6.70 4.59 3.93
CA THR A 9 -7.31 4.25 5.21
C THR A 9 -7.09 2.78 5.53
N GLY A 10 -6.84 2.46 6.80
CA GLY A 10 -6.67 1.10 7.26
C GLY A 10 -6.35 1.06 8.74
N ASP A 11 -6.48 -0.12 9.36
CA ASP A 11 -5.99 -0.27 10.72
C ASP A 11 -4.46 -0.24 10.77
N ARG A 12 -3.92 -0.04 11.97
CA ARG A 12 -2.46 0.11 12.17
C ARG A 12 -1.68 -1.14 11.73
N TYR A 13 -2.27 -2.31 11.86
CA TYR A 13 -1.64 -3.57 11.51
C TYR A 13 -1.56 -3.72 9.98
N GLU A 14 -2.65 -3.45 9.27
CA GLU A 14 -2.68 -3.46 7.80
C GLU A 14 -1.72 -2.45 7.17
N LEU A 15 -1.70 -1.24 7.71
CA LEU A 15 -0.79 -0.20 7.26
C LEU A 15 0.68 -0.61 7.51
N ALA A 16 0.99 -1.15 8.70
CA ALA A 16 2.34 -1.62 9.00
C ALA A 16 2.80 -2.73 8.05
N ARG A 17 1.95 -3.72 7.75
CA ARG A 17 2.28 -4.80 6.81
C ARG A 17 2.53 -4.28 5.40
N THR A 18 1.75 -3.29 4.97
CA THR A 18 1.92 -2.60 3.68
C THR A 18 3.30 -1.94 3.58
N PHE A 19 3.68 -1.13 4.57
CA PHE A 19 4.98 -0.45 4.57
C PHE A 19 6.18 -1.41 4.73
N MET A 20 5.97 -2.55 5.39
CA MET A 20 7.01 -3.55 5.65
C MET A 20 7.18 -4.59 4.53
N ALA A 21 6.71 -4.29 3.32
CA ALA A 21 6.80 -5.16 2.15
C ALA A 21 6.21 -6.56 2.38
N ARG A 22 5.11 -6.66 3.14
CA ARG A 22 4.36 -7.91 3.35
C ARG A 22 3.13 -8.02 2.44
N ARG A 23 3.06 -7.21 1.38
CA ARG A 23 2.01 -7.23 0.36
C ARG A 23 2.62 -6.98 -1.01
N THR A 24 2.06 -7.62 -2.02
CA THR A 24 2.38 -7.33 -3.43
C THR A 24 1.72 -6.02 -3.89
N LEU A 25 2.14 -5.50 -5.04
CA LEU A 25 1.49 -4.32 -5.64
C LEU A 25 -0.02 -4.55 -5.89
N SER A 26 -0.41 -5.75 -6.33
CA SER A 26 -1.83 -6.12 -6.52
C SER A 26 -2.59 -6.09 -5.21
N GLN A 27 -2.03 -6.64 -4.14
CA GLN A 27 -2.64 -6.63 -2.81
C GLN A 27 -2.73 -5.23 -2.20
N MET A 28 -1.79 -4.34 -2.54
CA MET A 28 -1.79 -2.94 -2.07
C MET A 28 -2.79 -2.07 -2.83
N ALA A 29 -3.03 -2.36 -4.11
CA ALA A 29 -4.03 -1.68 -4.93
C ALA A 29 -5.47 -1.93 -4.43
N GLN A 30 -5.71 -3.00 -3.68
CA GLN A 30 -7.01 -3.37 -3.12
C GLN A 30 -7.30 -2.79 -1.72
N LEU A 31 -6.39 -1.97 -1.18
CA LEU A 31 -6.62 -1.29 0.09
C LEU A 31 -7.64 -0.14 -0.07
N ASP A 32 -8.05 0.46 1.05
CA ASP A 32 -9.06 1.53 1.07
C ASP A 32 -8.43 2.88 0.70
N TRP A 33 -8.39 3.15 -0.60
CA TRP A 33 -7.87 4.39 -1.19
C TRP A 33 -9.02 5.35 -1.56
N SER A 34 -8.84 6.64 -1.32
CA SER A 34 -9.81 7.66 -1.77
C SER A 34 -9.73 7.98 -3.28
N GLY A 35 -8.72 7.44 -3.99
CA GLY A 35 -8.49 7.62 -5.43
C GLY A 35 -7.58 6.55 -6.02
N ASP A 36 -7.13 6.73 -7.27
CA ASP A 36 -6.23 5.78 -7.96
C ASP A 36 -4.82 5.77 -7.33
N PRO A 37 -4.36 4.64 -6.75
CA PRO A 37 -3.08 4.58 -6.08
C PRO A 37 -1.90 4.29 -7.00
N ALA A 38 -2.11 4.01 -8.30
CA ALA A 38 -1.11 3.41 -9.18
C ALA A 38 0.26 4.12 -9.17
N ALA A 39 0.27 5.46 -9.09
CA ALA A 39 1.50 6.26 -9.05
C ALA A 39 2.27 6.14 -7.72
N TYR A 40 1.62 5.72 -6.64
CA TYR A 40 2.17 5.66 -5.28
C TYR A 40 2.60 4.26 -4.87
N LEU A 41 1.97 3.21 -5.42
CA LEU A 41 2.23 1.81 -5.06
C LEU A 41 3.73 1.43 -5.09
N PRO A 42 4.53 1.83 -6.10
CA PRO A 42 5.96 1.49 -6.16
C PRO A 42 6.81 2.13 -5.05
N HIS A 43 6.27 3.09 -4.31
CA HIS A 43 6.99 3.90 -3.32
C HIS A 43 6.59 3.60 -1.86
N LEU A 44 5.56 2.79 -1.64
CA LEU A 44 5.03 2.50 -0.30
C LEU A 44 5.85 1.47 0.47
N GLY A 45 6.55 0.56 -0.21
CA GLY A 45 7.39 -0.45 0.44
C GLY A 45 8.71 0.12 0.92
N ALA A 46 9.07 -0.14 2.18
CA ALA A 46 10.42 0.16 2.70
C ALA A 46 11.49 -0.84 2.19
N PHE A 47 11.06 -1.98 1.68
CA PHE A 47 11.90 -3.07 1.17
C PHE A 47 11.39 -3.54 -0.19
N GLU A 48 12.15 -4.43 -0.83
CA GLU A 48 11.71 -5.11 -2.05
C GLU A 48 10.37 -5.82 -1.82
N LEU A 49 9.40 -5.50 -2.67
CA LEU A 49 8.05 -6.04 -2.57
C LEU A 49 8.03 -7.49 -3.09
N PRO A 50 7.21 -8.37 -2.48
CA PRO A 50 7.00 -9.70 -3.02
C PRO A 50 6.38 -9.62 -4.42
N THR A 51 6.74 -10.57 -5.28
CA THR A 51 6.19 -10.70 -6.64
C THR A 51 5.02 -11.68 -6.71
N THR A 52 4.79 -12.45 -5.65
CA THR A 52 3.69 -13.41 -5.52
C THR A 52 2.88 -13.05 -4.29
N ASP A 53 1.55 -13.07 -4.43
CA ASP A 53 0.63 -12.75 -3.35
C ASP A 53 0.87 -13.67 -2.15
N LEU A 54 1.04 -13.04 -0.98
CA LEU A 54 1.16 -13.76 0.27
C LEU A 54 -0.25 -14.12 0.76
N VAL A 55 -0.47 -15.39 1.10
CA VAL A 55 -1.71 -15.88 1.72
C VAL A 55 -1.42 -16.11 3.19
N GLU A 56 -2.24 -15.53 4.06
CA GLU A 56 -2.09 -15.56 5.53
C GLU A 56 -3.29 -16.23 6.20
#